data_AF-A0A3E2TS11-F1
#
_entry.id   AF-A0A3E2TS11-F1
#
_cell.length_a   1.000
_cell.length_b   1.000
_cell.length_c   1.000
_cell.angle_alpha   90.00
_cell.angle_beta   90.00
_cell.angle_gamma   90.00
#
_symmetry.space_group_name_H-M   'P 1'
#
loop_
_entity.id
_entity.type
_entity.pdbx_description
1 polymer ?
#
loop_
_entity_poly.entity_id
_entity_poly.type
_entity_poly.pdbx_seq_one_letter_code
_entity_poly.pdbx_strand_id
1 'polypeptide(L)'
;MSNFYAQICSNGHVLINRHPSDDNEYCEICGAKMLSKCPNCNSTFREWHYNGVTVLGSVKYERPNYCKSCGKAYPWTEAALQSTALLIQEEEELSEQLKVSLVESLPDIITETPKTNLAVVRVKKCFASAGKFTVDAVRQFAIDFGCELAKKSLGL
;
A
#
# COMPACT_ATOMS: atom_id res chain seq x y z
N MET A 1 12.92 26.20 -11.08
CA MET A 1 11.88 25.34 -10.47
C MET A 1 12.26 23.91 -10.79
N SER A 2 12.52 23.07 -9.79
CA SER A 2 12.87 21.67 -10.02
C SER A 2 11.57 20.86 -10.03
N ASN A 3 11.09 20.51 -11.22
CA ASN A 3 9.93 19.61 -11.35
C ASN A 3 10.43 18.18 -11.15
N PHE A 4 9.84 17.46 -10.19
CA PHE A 4 10.08 16.05 -10.00
C PHE A 4 8.88 15.26 -10.50
N TYR A 5 9.16 14.22 -11.28
CA TYR A 5 8.16 13.30 -11.81
C TYR A 5 8.28 11.99 -11.03
N ALA A 6 7.20 11.64 -10.33
CA ALA A 6 7.09 10.36 -9.66
C ALA A 6 6.45 9.35 -10.59
N GLN A 7 7.11 8.23 -10.79
CA GLN A 7 6.55 7.06 -11.45
C GLN A 7 6.53 5.90 -10.46
N ILE A 8 5.50 5.09 -10.54
CA ILE A 8 5.28 4.00 -9.59
C ILE A 8 4.99 2.75 -10.41
N CYS A 9 5.76 1.69 -10.21
CA CYS A 9 5.47 0.44 -10.91
C CYS A 9 4.17 -0.18 -10.42
N SER A 10 3.58 -1.11 -11.17
CA SER A 10 2.35 -1.80 -10.75
C SER A 10 2.49 -2.55 -9.40
N ASN A 11 3.72 -2.82 -8.95
CA ASN A 11 4.01 -3.44 -7.64
C ASN A 11 4.34 -2.40 -6.54
N GLY A 12 4.37 -1.10 -6.86
CA GLY A 12 4.47 -0.03 -5.86
C GLY A 12 5.87 0.54 -5.62
N HIS A 13 6.89 0.14 -6.38
CA HIS A 13 8.22 0.78 -6.29
C HIS A 13 8.18 2.17 -6.90
N VAL A 14 8.62 3.17 -6.13
CA VAL A 14 8.63 4.58 -6.54
C VAL A 14 9.98 4.91 -7.17
N LEU A 15 9.94 5.48 -8.37
CA LEU A 15 11.06 6.13 -9.03
C LEU A 15 10.78 7.63 -9.10
N ILE A 16 11.73 8.45 -8.66
CA ILE A 16 11.64 9.90 -8.72
C ILE A 16 12.69 10.41 -9.69
N ASN A 17 12.22 10.98 -10.80
CA ASN A 17 13.08 11.51 -11.85
C ASN A 17 12.98 13.03 -11.92
N ARG A 18 14.07 13.68 -12.35
CA ARG A 18 14.13 15.13 -12.61
C ARG A 18 13.64 15.51 -14.01
N HIS A 19 13.45 14.51 -14.86
CA HIS A 19 12.94 14.64 -16.21
C HIS A 19 11.67 13.80 -16.34
N PRO A 20 10.71 14.22 -17.18
CA PRO A 20 9.59 13.37 -17.53
C PRO A 20 10.15 12.12 -18.21
N SER A 21 9.83 10.94 -17.68
CA SER A 21 10.22 9.66 -18.27
C SER A 21 9.08 9.12 -19.14
N ASP A 22 9.44 8.26 -20.08
CA ASP A 22 8.49 7.65 -21.01
C ASP A 22 7.65 6.55 -20.33
N ASP A 23 6.37 6.44 -20.73
CA ASP A 23 5.40 5.46 -20.23
C ASP A 23 5.72 3.99 -20.61
N ASN A 24 6.89 3.75 -21.22
CA ASN A 24 7.37 2.43 -21.68
C ASN A 24 8.48 1.84 -20.81
N GLU A 25 8.79 2.46 -19.67
CA GLU A 25 9.80 1.95 -18.75
C GLU A 25 9.27 0.80 -17.87
N TYR A 26 10.20 -0.06 -17.44
CA TYR A 26 9.96 -1.14 -16.51
C TYR A 26 10.79 -0.90 -15.24
N CYS A 27 10.26 -1.36 -14.12
CA CYS A 27 10.92 -1.24 -12.83
C CYS A 27 12.19 -2.10 -12.79
N GLU A 28 13.34 -1.50 -12.53
CA GLU A 28 14.62 -2.21 -12.40
C GLU A 28 14.63 -3.21 -11.22
N ILE A 29 13.78 -2.99 -10.20
CA ILE A 29 13.73 -3.82 -8.99
C ILE A 29 12.92 -5.11 -9.24
N CYS A 30 11.81 -5.03 -9.98
CA CYS A 30 10.86 -6.14 -10.09
C CYS A 30 10.33 -6.44 -11.50
N GLY A 31 10.79 -5.71 -12.52
CA GLY A 31 10.38 -5.90 -13.92
C GLY A 31 8.94 -5.47 -14.23
N ALA A 32 8.21 -4.91 -13.27
CA ALA A 32 6.83 -4.46 -13.46
C ALA A 32 6.76 -3.15 -14.28
N LYS A 33 5.69 -2.98 -15.06
CA LYS A 33 5.46 -1.76 -15.85
C LYS A 33 5.39 -0.51 -14.95
N MET A 34 6.11 0.55 -15.33
CA MET A 34 6.04 1.85 -14.67
C MET A 34 4.74 2.58 -15.03
N LEU A 35 4.11 3.21 -14.04
CA LEU A 35 2.90 4.00 -14.22
C LEU A 35 3.21 5.47 -13.88
N SER A 36 2.82 6.37 -14.78
CA SER A 36 2.79 7.84 -14.56
C SER A 36 1.37 8.36 -14.29
N LYS A 37 0.37 7.53 -14.59
CA LYS A 37 -1.06 7.84 -14.50
C LYS A 37 -1.82 6.70 -13.85
N CYS A 38 -2.99 7.02 -13.32
CA CYS A 38 -3.93 6.02 -12.84
C CYS A 38 -4.40 5.12 -14.00
N PRO A 39 -4.27 3.79 -13.89
CA PRO A 39 -4.70 2.88 -14.97
C PRO A 39 -6.22 2.86 -15.18
N ASN A 40 -6.99 3.33 -14.18
CA ASN A 40 -8.45 3.29 -14.20
C ASN A 40 -9.11 4.54 -14.82
N CYS A 41 -8.52 5.72 -14.64
CA CYS A 41 -9.11 7.00 -15.08
C CYS A 41 -8.12 7.93 -15.78
N ASN A 42 -6.87 7.48 -15.97
CA ASN A 42 -5.81 8.20 -16.65
C ASN A 42 -5.37 9.52 -15.99
N SER A 43 -5.82 9.82 -14.76
CA SER A 43 -5.35 11.00 -14.04
C SER A 43 -3.88 10.84 -13.65
N THR A 44 -3.07 11.87 -13.83
CA THR A 44 -1.66 11.86 -13.44
C THR A 44 -1.50 11.67 -11.93
N PHE A 45 -0.47 10.93 -11.53
CA PHE A 45 -0.01 11.00 -10.15
C PHE A 45 0.46 12.43 -9.89
N ARG A 46 0.08 13.01 -8.74
CA ARG A 46 0.27 14.44 -8.45
C ARG A 46 1.71 14.86 -8.73
N GLU A 47 1.90 15.85 -9.62
CA GLU A 47 3.19 16.51 -9.80
C GLU A 47 3.62 17.13 -8.47
N TRP A 48 4.83 16.79 -8.02
CA TRP A 48 5.35 17.31 -6.78
C TRP A 48 6.15 18.56 -7.09
N HIS A 49 5.50 19.72 -6.91
CA HIS A 49 6.15 21.01 -7.07
C HIS A 49 6.79 21.43 -5.75
N TYR A 50 8.12 21.43 -5.71
CA TYR A 50 8.82 22.18 -4.69
C TYR A 50 8.86 23.65 -5.14
N ASN A 51 8.06 24.50 -4.48
CA ASN A 51 7.94 25.94 -4.73
C ASN A 51 9.26 26.68 -4.40
N GLY A 52 10.31 26.45 -5.19
CA GLY A 52 11.60 27.12 -5.06
C GLY A 52 12.43 26.75 -3.83
N VAL A 53 11.97 25.82 -2.97
CA VAL A 53 12.78 25.32 -1.85
C VAL A 53 13.66 24.17 -2.35
N THR A 54 14.97 24.34 -2.27
CA THR A 54 15.93 23.26 -2.54
C THR A 54 15.83 22.23 -1.42
N VAL A 55 15.30 21.04 -1.70
CA VAL A 55 15.38 19.93 -0.74
C VAL A 55 16.82 19.45 -0.68
N LEU A 56 17.52 19.80 0.40
CA LEU A 56 18.76 19.15 0.79
C LEU A 56 18.40 17.78 1.39
N GLY A 57 18.40 16.73 0.57
CA GLY A 57 18.16 15.34 0.99
C GLY A 57 17.29 14.53 0.04
N SER A 58 17.08 13.25 0.38
CA SER A 58 16.15 12.36 -0.33
C SER A 58 14.73 12.86 -0.12
N VAL A 59 14.08 13.26 -1.20
CA VAL A 59 12.65 13.55 -1.23
C VAL A 59 11.87 12.33 -0.71
N LYS A 60 11.21 12.45 0.44
CA LYS A 60 10.31 11.41 0.94
C LYS A 60 8.97 11.53 0.20
N TYR A 61 8.84 10.80 -0.90
CA TYR A 61 7.55 10.65 -1.59
C TYR A 61 6.82 9.44 -1.02
N GLU A 62 5.66 9.67 -0.41
CA GLU A 62 4.77 8.61 0.05
C GLU A 62 3.81 8.24 -1.08
N ARG A 63 3.89 6.99 -1.55
CA ARG A 63 3.03 6.51 -2.62
C ARG A 63 1.57 6.47 -2.16
N PRO A 64 0.61 6.98 -2.95
CA PRO A 64 -0.79 6.86 -2.62
C PRO A 64 -1.27 5.41 -2.79
N ASN A 65 -2.20 4.95 -1.94
CA ASN A 65 -2.83 3.62 -2.08
C ASN A 65 -4.09 3.67 -2.97
N TYR A 66 -4.74 4.83 -3.05
CA TYR A 66 -5.98 5.04 -3.80
C TYR A 66 -5.87 6.26 -4.70
N CYS A 67 -6.58 6.21 -5.83
CA CYS A 67 -6.65 7.32 -6.76
C CYS A 67 -7.49 8.46 -6.20
N LYS A 68 -6.93 9.67 -6.14
CA LYS A 68 -7.66 10.87 -5.73
C LYS A 68 -8.82 11.21 -6.68
N SER A 69 -8.70 10.88 -7.96
CA SER A 69 -9.66 11.29 -9.00
C SER A 69 -10.85 10.33 -9.11
N CYS A 70 -10.62 9.02 -9.05
CA CYS A 70 -11.67 8.00 -9.21
C CYS A 70 -11.93 7.13 -7.97
N GLY A 71 -11.13 7.28 -6.91
CA GLY A 71 -11.29 6.53 -5.65
C GLY A 71 -10.85 5.06 -5.70
N LYS A 72 -10.55 4.50 -6.87
CA LYS A 72 -10.12 3.11 -7.00
C LYS A 72 -8.72 2.89 -6.41
N ALA A 73 -8.51 1.68 -5.87
CA ALA A 73 -7.20 1.23 -5.44
C ALA A 73 -6.23 1.20 -6.62
N TYR A 74 -4.95 1.40 -6.33
CA TYR A 74 -3.91 1.18 -7.32
C TYR A 74 -3.50 -0.30 -7.37
N PRO A 75 -2.90 -0.77 -8.48
CA PRO A 75 -2.56 -2.18 -8.65
C PRO A 75 -1.73 -2.77 -7.51
N TRP A 76 -0.80 -2.00 -6.93
CA TRP A 76 0.02 -2.44 -5.80
C TRP A 76 -0.78 -2.63 -4.51
N THR A 77 -1.86 -1.85 -4.32
CA THR A 77 -2.76 -1.98 -3.17
C THR A 77 -3.67 -3.19 -3.35
N GLU A 78 -4.19 -3.41 -4.56
CA GLU A 78 -4.98 -4.60 -4.89
C GLU A 78 -4.16 -5.88 -4.74
N ALA A 79 -2.93 -5.90 -5.28
CA ALA A 79 -2.02 -7.03 -5.17
C ALA A 79 -1.65 -7.34 -3.72
N ALA A 80 -1.41 -6.31 -2.90
CA ALA A 80 -1.13 -6.51 -1.47
C ALA A 80 -2.33 -7.09 -0.72
N LEU A 81 -3.53 -6.56 -0.94
CA LEU A 81 -4.77 -7.10 -0.35
C LEU A 81 -4.97 -8.57 -0.73
N GLN A 82 -4.81 -8.91 -2.01
CA GLN A 82 -4.95 -10.28 -2.50
C GLN A 82 -3.88 -11.21 -1.91
N SER A 83 -2.62 -10.80 -1.94
CA SER A 83 -1.52 -11.62 -1.42
C SER A 83 -1.67 -11.87 0.09
N THR A 84 -2.02 -10.85 0.87
CA THR A 84 -2.24 -11.01 2.32
C THR A 84 -3.47 -11.87 2.58
N ALA A 85 -4.54 -11.74 1.78
CA ALA A 85 -5.70 -12.60 1.90
C ALA A 85 -5.36 -14.08 1.66
N LEU A 86 -4.58 -14.40 0.64
CA LEU A 86 -4.12 -15.76 0.37
C LEU A 86 -3.28 -16.30 1.54
N LEU A 87 -2.34 -15.52 2.08
CA LEU A 87 -1.55 -15.94 3.23
C LEU A 87 -2.41 -16.26 4.47
N ILE A 88 -3.48 -15.49 4.70
CA ILE A 88 -4.42 -15.77 5.79
C ILE A 88 -5.22 -17.06 5.54
N GLN A 89 -5.55 -17.37 4.28
CA GLN A 89 -6.30 -18.57 3.94
C GLN A 89 -5.48 -19.85 4.13
N GLU A 90 -4.19 -19.79 3.80
CA GLU A 90 -3.22 -20.89 3.99
C GLU A 90 -2.89 -21.17 5.47
N GLU A 91 -3.28 -20.30 6.41
CA GLU A 91 -2.99 -20.47 7.82
C GLU A 91 -3.89 -21.52 8.47
N GLU A 92 -3.34 -22.64 8.94
CA GLU A 92 -4.14 -23.75 9.49
C GLU A 92 -4.62 -23.48 10.93
N GLU A 93 -3.92 -22.65 11.70
CA GLU A 93 -4.23 -22.43 13.13
C GLU A 93 -5.43 -21.47 13.35
N LEU A 94 -5.81 -20.70 12.33
CA LEU A 94 -6.94 -19.78 12.41
C LEU A 94 -8.26 -20.48 12.09
N SER A 95 -9.31 -20.13 12.85
CA SER A 95 -10.66 -20.57 12.51
C SER A 95 -11.13 -19.95 11.20
N GLU A 96 -11.90 -20.72 10.41
CA GLU A 96 -12.44 -20.27 9.13
C GLU A 96 -13.26 -18.96 9.26
N GLN A 97 -14.01 -18.81 10.35
CA GLN A 97 -14.75 -17.58 10.64
C GLN A 97 -13.80 -16.39 10.84
N LEU A 98 -12.68 -16.58 11.54
CA LEU A 98 -11.70 -15.53 11.77
C LEU A 98 -10.98 -15.17 10.46
N LYS A 99 -10.58 -16.15 9.65
CA LYS A 99 -9.97 -15.93 8.33
C LYS A 99 -10.85 -15.04 7.45
N VAL A 100 -12.10 -15.43 7.24
CA VAL A 100 -13.06 -14.67 6.42
C VAL A 100 -13.20 -13.25 6.96
N SER A 101 -13.43 -13.10 8.26
CA SER A 101 -13.62 -11.79 8.88
C SER A 101 -12.37 -10.91 8.79
N LEU A 102 -11.17 -11.50 8.87
CA LEU A 102 -9.91 -10.79 8.79
C LEU A 102 -9.66 -10.28 7.37
N VAL A 103 -9.87 -11.13 6.36
CA VAL A 103 -9.75 -10.78 4.94
C VAL A 103 -10.68 -9.63 4.58
N GLU A 104 -11.95 -9.69 5.02
CA GLU A 104 -12.92 -8.60 4.80
C GLU A 104 -12.50 -7.27 5.45
N SER A 105 -11.68 -7.31 6.50
CA SER A 105 -11.21 -6.14 7.23
C SER A 105 -9.89 -5.58 6.74
N LEU A 106 -9.17 -6.25 5.82
CA LEU A 106 -7.89 -5.74 5.31
C LEU A 106 -8.00 -4.34 4.69
N PRO A 107 -9.05 -3.98 3.91
CA PRO A 107 -9.18 -2.63 3.38
C PRO A 107 -9.27 -1.55 4.46
N ASP A 108 -9.95 -1.85 5.58
CA ASP A 108 -10.10 -0.95 6.73
C ASP A 108 -8.80 -0.79 7.56
N ILE A 109 -7.77 -1.61 7.30
CA ILE A 109 -6.42 -1.37 7.82
C ILE A 109 -5.71 -0.30 6.99
N ILE A 110 -5.87 -0.36 5.66
CA ILE A 110 -5.24 0.58 4.73
C ILE A 110 -5.86 1.97 4.83
N THR A 111 -7.19 2.05 4.88
CA THR A 111 -7.93 3.31 4.95
C THR A 111 -8.49 3.53 6.34
N GLU A 112 -8.36 4.75 6.86
CA GLU A 112 -8.96 5.12 8.14
C GLU A 112 -10.48 5.27 7.99
N THR A 113 -11.21 4.23 8.39
CA THR A 113 -12.68 4.19 8.39
C THR A 113 -13.23 4.00 9.82
N PRO A 114 -14.54 4.17 10.06
CA PRO A 114 -15.16 3.81 11.35
C PRO A 114 -14.95 2.33 11.75
N LYS A 115 -14.63 1.45 10.79
CA LYS A 115 -14.36 0.02 11.03
C LYS A 115 -12.89 -0.27 11.36
N THR A 116 -11.98 0.71 11.28
CA THR A 116 -10.54 0.52 11.56
C THR A 116 -10.30 -0.17 12.90
N ASN A 117 -11.02 0.23 13.96
CA ASN A 117 -10.87 -0.39 15.28
C ASN A 117 -11.26 -1.87 15.29
N LEU A 118 -12.31 -2.25 14.55
CA LEU A 118 -12.70 -3.65 14.40
C LEU A 118 -11.65 -4.43 13.60
N ALA A 119 -11.13 -3.84 12.53
CA ALA A 119 -10.06 -4.44 11.73
C ALA A 119 -8.79 -4.68 12.59
N VAL A 120 -8.39 -3.70 13.39
CA VAL A 120 -7.27 -3.83 14.34
C VAL A 120 -7.53 -4.96 15.35
N VAL A 121 -8.74 -5.08 15.90
CA VAL A 121 -9.08 -6.19 16.81
C VAL A 121 -8.94 -7.55 16.11
N ARG A 122 -9.39 -7.67 14.86
CA ARG A 122 -9.26 -8.88 14.06
C ARG A 122 -7.78 -9.22 13.78
N VAL A 123 -6.95 -8.23 13.45
CA VAL A 123 -5.50 -8.40 13.29
C VAL A 123 -4.83 -8.82 14.61
N LYS A 124 -5.22 -8.23 15.75
CA LYS A 124 -4.71 -8.65 17.07
C LYS A 124 -5.06 -10.10 17.40
N LYS A 125 -6.27 -10.54 17.05
CA LYS A 125 -6.66 -11.96 17.18
C LYS A 125 -5.81 -12.86 16.29
N CYS A 126 -5.52 -12.43 15.05
CA CYS A 126 -4.57 -13.13 14.18
C CYS A 126 -3.19 -13.24 14.84
N PHE A 127 -2.65 -12.16 15.41
CA PHE A 127 -1.34 -12.17 16.07
C PHE A 127 -1.26 -13.09 17.29
N ALA A 128 -2.39 -13.33 17.96
CA ALA A 128 -2.45 -14.19 19.13
C ALA A 128 -2.61 -15.69 18.80
N SER A 129 -3.06 -16.03 17.59
CA SER A 129 -3.52 -17.38 17.27
C SER A 129 -2.97 -17.97 15.97
N ALA A 130 -2.34 -17.18 15.11
CA ALA A 130 -1.72 -17.67 13.88
C ALA A 130 -0.25 -18.06 14.08
N GLY A 131 0.26 -18.87 13.15
CA GLY A 131 1.67 -19.18 13.06
C GLY A 131 2.54 -17.94 12.78
N LYS A 132 3.81 -18.01 13.21
CA LYS A 132 4.75 -16.89 13.14
C LYS A 132 4.83 -16.25 11.74
N PHE A 133 4.85 -17.06 10.68
CA PHE A 133 4.99 -16.56 9.31
C PHE A 133 3.79 -15.70 8.89
N THR A 134 2.57 -16.13 9.21
CA THR A 134 1.34 -15.36 8.93
C THR A 134 1.30 -14.09 9.76
N VAL A 135 1.68 -14.16 11.04
CA VAL A 135 1.79 -12.97 11.91
C VAL A 135 2.75 -11.95 11.33
N ASP A 136 3.96 -12.38 10.93
CA ASP A 136 4.97 -11.49 10.37
C ASP A 136 4.52 -10.90 9.02
N ALA A 137 3.84 -11.68 8.18
CA ALA A 137 3.30 -11.19 6.91
C ALA A 137 2.18 -10.15 7.09
N VAL A 138 1.20 -10.42 7.97
CA VAL A 138 0.11 -9.49 8.28
C VAL A 138 0.65 -8.22 8.96
N ARG A 139 1.69 -8.37 9.80
CA ARG A 139 2.39 -7.22 10.39
C ARG A 139 3.06 -6.36 9.32
N GLN A 140 3.81 -6.98 8.39
CA GLN A 140 4.48 -6.25 7.32
C GLN A 140 3.47 -5.53 6.42
N PHE A 141 2.34 -6.17 6.10
CA PHE A 141 1.23 -5.52 5.39
C PHE A 141 0.73 -4.27 6.12
N ALA A 142 0.53 -4.34 7.44
CA ALA A 142 0.10 -3.19 8.23
C ALA A 142 1.16 -2.07 8.29
N ILE A 143 2.46 -2.39 8.29
CA ILE A 143 3.54 -1.41 8.21
C ILE A 143 3.52 -0.69 6.85
N ASP A 144 3.41 -1.44 5.76
CA ASP A 144 3.57 -0.89 4.41
C ASP A 144 2.32 -0.16 3.91
N PHE A 145 1.13 -0.61 4.32
CA PHE A 145 -0.15 -0.11 3.81
C PHE A 145 -1.06 0.50 4.86
N GLY A 146 -0.88 0.18 6.13
CA GLY A 146 -1.78 0.61 7.19
C GLY A 146 -1.86 2.13 7.34
N CYS A 147 -3.06 2.62 7.67
CA CYS A 147 -3.24 4.00 8.13
C CYS A 147 -2.56 4.21 9.48
N GLU A 148 -2.29 5.47 9.82
CA GLU A 148 -1.60 5.83 11.06
C GLU A 148 -2.33 5.35 12.32
N LEU A 149 -3.67 5.37 12.31
CA LEU A 149 -4.48 4.83 13.41
C LEU A 149 -4.25 3.32 13.59
N ALA A 150 -4.25 2.55 12.50
CA ALA A 150 -4.04 1.11 12.55
C ALA A 150 -2.64 0.77 13.05
N LYS A 151 -1.60 1.42 12.53
CA LYS A 151 -0.20 1.24 12.95
C LYS A 151 0.00 1.48 14.44
N LYS A 152 -0.42 2.66 14.91
CA LYS A 152 -0.34 3.02 16.35
C LYS A 152 -1.08 2.01 17.22
N SER A 153 -2.27 1.59 16.81
CA SER A 153 -3.09 0.66 17.59
C SER A 153 -2.51 -0.76 17.63
N LEU A 154 -1.69 -1.13 16.64
CA LEU A 154 -0.95 -2.40 16.56
C LEU A 154 0.45 -2.33 17.19
N GLY A 155 0.90 -1.14 17.59
CA GLY A 155 2.25 -0.93 18.16
C GLY A 155 3.36 -0.93 17.10
N LEU A 156 3.06 -0.44 15.89
CA LEU A 156 3.96 -0.36 14.74
C LEU A 156 4.42 1.07 14.49
#